data_AF-A0A7X3U1X5-F1
#
_entry.id   AF-A0A7X3U1X5-F1
#
_cell.length_a   1.000
_cell.length_b   1.000
_cell.length_c   1.000
_cell.angle_alpha   90.00
_cell.angle_beta   90.00
_cell.angle_gamma   90.00
#
_symmetry.space_group_name_H-M   'P 1'
#
loop_
_entity.id
_entity.type
_entity.pdbx_description
1 polymer ?
#
loop_
_entity_poly.entity_id
_entity_poly.type
_entity_poly.pdbx_seq_one_letter_code
_entity_poly.pdbx_strand_id
1 'polypeptide(L)' 'MSTTRIRIDPDDPSTFPEGRIASGVVDATTEAEIALQEREDEAEAMQDMARHTRRIRLRVLT' A
#
# COMPACT_ATOMS: atom_id res chain seq x y z
N MET A 1 -4.28 10.45 19.21
CA MET A 1 -4.12 9.20 18.44
C MET A 1 -4.14 8.04 19.42
N SER A 2 -4.95 7.02 19.16
CA SER A 2 -5.03 5.80 19.96
C SER A 2 -4.20 4.72 19.27
N THR A 3 -3.35 4.01 20.02
CA THR A 3 -2.56 2.89 19.50
C THR A 3 -3.11 1.59 20.10
N THR A 4 -3.75 0.76 19.27
CA THR A 4 -4.19 -0.58 19.68
C THR A 4 -3.11 -1.60 19.34
N ARG A 5 -2.64 -2.36 20.33
CA ARG A 5 -1.64 -3.42 20.14
C ARG A 5 -2.37 -4.74 19.92
N ILE A 6 -2.21 -5.33 18.75
CA ILE A 6 -2.78 -6.63 18.38
C ILE A 6 -1.65 -7.67 18.36
N ARG A 7 -1.89 -8.83 18.96
CA ARG A 7 -0.96 -9.97 18.91
C ARG A 7 -1.53 -11.00 17.95
N ILE A 8 -0.75 -11.34 16.93
CA ILE A 8 -1.06 -12.39 15.96
C ILE A 8 -0.06 -13.53 16.16
N ASP A 9 -0.53 -14.75 15.97
CA ASP A 9 0.26 -15.97 15.89
C ASP A 9 0.20 -16.47 14.44
N PRO A 10 1.32 -16.48 13.71
CA PRO A 10 1.34 -16.94 12.31
C PRO A 10 0.94 -18.41 12.14
N ASP A 11 1.13 -19.23 13.17
CA ASP A 11 0.83 -20.67 13.14
C ASP A 11 -0.63 -20.97 13.54
N ASP A 12 -1.35 -20.00 14.09
CA ASP A 12 -2.77 -20.10 14.47
C ASP A 12 -3.62 -19.02 13.77
N PRO A 13 -4.31 -19.38 12.66
CA PRO A 13 -5.15 -18.47 11.89
C PRO A 13 -6.28 -17.83 12.69
N SER A 14 -6.70 -18.42 13.83
CA SER A 14 -7.76 -17.87 14.67
C SER A 14 -7.32 -16.59 15.41
N THR A 15 -6.02 -16.32 15.46
CA THR A 15 -5.46 -15.09 16.04
C THR A 15 -5.48 -13.91 15.08
N PHE A 16 -5.77 -14.15 13.79
CA PHE A 16 -5.82 -13.08 12.81
C PHE A 16 -7.07 -12.23 13.01
N PRO A 17 -6.95 -10.90 12.95
CA PRO A 17 -8.12 -10.03 13.00
C PRO A 17 -9.02 -10.29 11.80
N GLU A 18 -10.33 -10.35 12.02
CA GLU A 18 -11.30 -10.46 10.93
C GLU A 18 -11.25 -9.20 10.05
N GLY A 19 -10.84 -9.39 8.80
CA GLY A 19 -10.96 -8.37 7.76
C GLY A 19 -12.40 -8.26 7.26
N ARG A 20 -12.77 -7.07 6.78
CA ARG A 20 -14.04 -6.85 6.07
C ARG A 20 -13.72 -6.29 4.70
N ILE A 21 -14.25 -6.93 3.66
CA ILE A 21 -14.18 -6.44 2.28
C ILE A 21 -15.58 -6.26 1.72
N ALA A 22 -15.71 -5.33 0.77
CA ALA A 22 -16.91 -5.22 -0.05
C ALA A 22 -16.78 -6.18 -1.24
N SER A 23 -17.20 -7.44 -1.06
CA SER A 23 -17.05 -8.49 -2.08
C SER A 23 -17.64 -8.12 -3.43
N GLY A 24 -18.83 -7.52 -3.45
CA GLY A 24 -19.46 -7.09 -4.70
C GLY A 24 -18.69 -6.00 -5.46
N VAL A 25 -17.81 -5.25 -4.78
CA VAL A 25 -16.89 -4.32 -5.46
C VAL A 25 -15.71 -5.10 -6.02
N VAL A 26 -15.09 -5.95 -5.19
CA VAL A 26 -13.92 -6.75 -5.59
C VAL A 26 -14.24 -7.64 -6.79
N ASP A 27 -15.39 -8.31 -6.79
CA ASP A 27 -15.81 -9.22 -7.85
C ASP A 27 -16.24 -8.48 -9.14
N ALA A 28 -16.61 -7.20 -9.03
CA ALA A 28 -17.02 -6.38 -10.16
C ALA A 28 -15.84 -5.65 -10.83
N THR A 29 -14.73 -5.48 -10.12
CA THR A 29 -13.53 -4.82 -10.66
C THR A 29 -12.98 -5.57 -11.86
N THR A 30 -12.81 -4.86 -12.96
CA THR A 30 -12.32 -5.40 -14.23
C THR A 30 -10.81 -5.26 -14.36
N GLU A 31 -10.21 -6.10 -15.21
CA GLU A 31 -8.77 -6.00 -15.55
C GLU A 31 -8.38 -4.63 -16.12
N ALA A 32 -9.30 -3.96 -16.82
CA ALA A 32 -9.05 -2.62 -17.36
C ALA A 32 -8.95 -1.55 -16.26
N GLU A 33 -9.75 -1.68 -15.20
CA GLU A 33 -9.71 -0.81 -14.03
C GLU A 33 -8.45 -1.06 -13.20
N ILE A 34 -8.05 -2.32 -13.03
CA ILE A 34 -6.78 -2.69 -12.37
C ILE A 34 -5.61 -2.09 -13.14
N ALA A 35 -5.54 -2.29 -14.46
CA ALA A 35 -4.47 -1.75 -15.29
C ALA A 35 -4.46 -0.20 -15.33
N LEU A 36 -5.60 0.46 -15.10
CA LEU A 36 -5.63 1.90 -14.94
C LEU A 36 -4.98 2.31 -13.61
N GLN A 37 -5.38 1.69 -12.51
CA GLN A 37 -4.82 1.95 -11.19
C GLN A 37 -3.32 1.70 -11.15
N GLU A 38 -2.85 0.58 -11.72
CA GLU A 38 -1.42 0.25 -11.79
C GLU A 38 -0.61 1.35 -12.47
N ARG A 39 -1.09 1.91 -13.58
CA ARG A 39 -0.40 3.01 -14.28
C ARG A 39 -0.35 4.29 -13.45
N GLU A 40 -1.40 4.58 -12.69
CA GLU A 40 -1.45 5.74 -11.80
C GLU A 40 -0.48 5.58 -10.63
N ASP A 41 -0.48 4.39 -10.01
CA ASP A 41 0.41 4.03 -8.91
C ASP A 41 1.88 4.07 -9.35
N GLU A 42 2.19 3.56 -10.55
CA GLU A 42 3.53 3.63 -11.14
C GLU A 42 3.99 5.09 -11.37
N ALA A 43 3.09 5.94 -11.88
CA ALA A 43 3.39 7.35 -12.10
C ALA A 43 3.67 8.08 -10.77
N GLU A 44 2.90 7.80 -9.73
CA GLU A 44 3.14 8.35 -8.39
C GLU A 44 4.46 7.85 -7.80
N ALA A 45 4.74 6.55 -7.91
CA ALA A 45 5.96 5.93 -7.41
C ALA A 45 7.21 6.55 -8.06
N MET A 46 7.19 6.78 -9.39
CA MET A 46 8.29 7.44 -10.10
C MET A 46 8.55 8.86 -9.56
N GLN A 47 7.49 9.63 -9.32
CA GLN A 47 7.64 10.98 -8.78
C GLN A 47 8.18 10.97 -7.35
N ASP A 48 7.72 10.03 -6.52
CA ASP A 48 8.21 9.94 -5.15
C ASP A 48 9.69 9.55 -5.08
N MET A 49 10.10 8.59 -5.91
CA MET A 49 11.50 8.21 -6.05
C MET A 49 12.36 9.40 -6.48
N ALA A 50 11.91 10.20 -7.46
CA ALA A 50 12.62 11.40 -7.88
C ALA A 50 12.80 12.42 -6.73
N ARG A 51 11.74 12.66 -5.94
CA ARG A 51 11.79 13.55 -4.76
C ARG A 51 12.74 13.00 -3.70
N HIS A 52 12.69 11.69 -3.45
CA HIS A 52 13.55 11.02 -2.48
C HIS A 52 15.04 11.13 -2.88
N THR A 53 15.38 10.81 -4.12
CA THR A 53 16.75 10.94 -4.65
C THR A 53 17.24 12.39 -4.55
N ARG A 54 16.41 13.37 -4.91
CA ARG A 54 16.74 14.79 -4.75
C ARG A 54 17.05 15.14 -3.29
N ARG A 55 16.25 14.65 -2.34
CA ARG A 55 16.44 14.89 -0.91
C ARG A 55 17.75 14.27 -0.40
N ILE A 56 18.06 13.03 -0.78
CA ILE A 56 19.34 12.39 -0.44
C ILE A 56 20.50 13.22 -0.99
N ARG A 57 20.44 13.60 -2.27
CA ARG A 57 21.50 14.36 -2.93
C ARG A 57 21.78 15.68 -2.22
N LEU A 58 20.74 16.42 -1.84
CA LEU A 58 20.89 17.67 -1.08
C LEU A 58 21.53 17.45 0.29
N ARG A 59 21.25 16.33 0.96
CA ARG A 59 21.77 16.02 2.30
C ARG A 59 23.23 15.55 2.31
N VAL A 60 23.66 14.87 1.26
CA VAL A 60 25.02 14.30 1.17
C VAL A 60 26.02 15.30 0.56
N LEU A 61 25.52 16.30 -0.19
CA LEU A 61 26.35 17.36 -0.78
C LEU A 61 26.51 18.60 0.11
N THR A 62 25.82 18.63 1.26
CA THR A 62 26.04 19.58 2.36
C THR A 62 26.89 18.93 3.44
#